data_AF-A0A7X8GFA2-F1
#
_entry.id   AF-A0A7X8GFA2-F1
#
_cell.length_a   1.000
_cell.length_b   1.000
_cell.length_c   1.000
_cell.angle_alpha   90.00
_cell.angle_beta   90.00
_cell.angle_gamma   90.00
#
_symmetry.space_group_name_H-M   'P 1'
#
loop_
_entity.id
_entity.type
_entity.pdbx_description
1 polymer ?
#
loop_
_entity_poly.entity_id
_entity_poly.type
_entity_poly.pdbx_seq_one_letter_code
_entity_poly.pdbx_strand_id
1 'polypeptide(L)'
;MKALSYFFSFVLITAFFSTMSCKPNDVPEGYIEYQGKNYKEPVTIMYDSDGDGIADSEIGVLGTNLSVSSAPNGAPFYKNPEFDSEISGLVPQGERLCYLNLERYCDTYGSLYAFETSMNTDFSQISEASKTQSVDQNNNGIVDYVEMIREDKIDVLIQNNYAAAALYAKQLLEEAAAPKKISAFVLENALKNALQTALVSALYENNEYVDLGIVQQEIIIATSEALQQLAQETDFAKYIAKEILQNIIFTVAESLANSIVAELAEMVTTAFIAQYNELSTTGNITNIQGICPDGYHIPSDTEWMIFEMALGMSPSDLPRSGVTVTDRGADAGVVQKMISEHGFDYGGYVSINGTYAQLGEAGVYWSSTAGTDAYGDYVWVRQIDTSYTGVLRFKHYEKSGLSIRCFKD
;
A
#
# COMPACT_ATOMS: atom_id res chain seq x y z
N MET A 1 70.31 13.35 -57.48
CA MET A 1 71.71 12.85 -57.48
C MET A 1 71.80 11.86 -56.33
N LYS A 2 72.07 10.58 -56.64
CA LYS A 2 72.60 9.46 -55.82
C LYS A 2 72.29 9.41 -54.31
N ALA A 3 72.06 8.28 -53.64
CA ALA A 3 71.92 6.85 -53.95
C ALA A 3 71.94 6.14 -52.56
N LEU A 4 71.33 4.94 -52.46
CA LEU A 4 71.61 3.86 -51.49
C LEU A 4 71.25 4.12 -50.00
N SER A 5 70.73 3.17 -49.19
CA SER A 5 70.66 1.71 -49.37
C SER A 5 69.87 0.96 -48.27
N TYR A 6 68.98 0.03 -48.70
CA TYR A 6 68.83 -1.38 -48.25
C TYR A 6 68.24 -1.67 -46.84
N PHE A 7 67.37 -2.67 -46.57
CA PHE A 7 66.60 -3.65 -47.36
C PHE A 7 65.70 -4.48 -46.39
N PHE A 8 64.70 -5.19 -46.93
CA PHE A 8 63.92 -6.35 -46.40
C PHE A 8 62.96 -6.09 -45.21
N SER A 9 61.72 -6.63 -45.16
CA SER A 9 61.08 -7.72 -45.91
C SER A 9 59.55 -7.58 -45.87
N PHE A 10 58.91 -7.98 -46.97
CA PHE A 10 57.46 -8.07 -47.18
C PHE A 10 56.91 -9.38 -46.59
N VAL A 11 55.81 -9.33 -45.82
CA VAL A 11 54.91 -10.48 -45.65
C VAL A 11 53.46 -10.00 -45.77
N LEU A 12 52.77 -10.61 -46.74
CA LEU A 12 51.38 -10.42 -47.10
C LEU A 12 50.45 -10.85 -45.95
N ILE A 13 49.51 -9.99 -45.58
CA ILE A 13 48.38 -10.32 -44.71
C ILE A 13 47.27 -10.91 -45.58
N THR A 14 46.97 -12.20 -45.41
CA THR A 14 45.72 -12.81 -45.88
C THR A 14 44.85 -13.13 -44.68
N ALA A 15 43.72 -12.43 -44.61
CA ALA A 15 42.71 -12.54 -43.56
C ALA A 15 42.06 -13.93 -43.55
N PHE A 16 42.14 -14.60 -42.39
CA PHE A 16 41.27 -15.71 -42.06
C PHE A 16 40.07 -15.16 -41.27
N PHE A 17 38.88 -15.28 -41.86
CA PHE A 17 37.62 -15.17 -41.14
C PHE A 17 37.60 -16.24 -40.04
N SER A 18 37.64 -15.80 -38.79
CA SER A 18 37.19 -16.58 -37.64
C SER A 18 36.13 -15.74 -36.94
N THR A 19 34.98 -16.36 -36.72
CA THR A 19 33.79 -15.79 -36.12
C THR A 19 34.12 -15.19 -34.76
N MET A 20 33.98 -13.87 -34.61
CA MET A 20 33.86 -13.23 -33.30
C MET A 20 32.59 -13.76 -32.63
N SER A 21 32.76 -14.69 -31.68
CA SER A 21 31.77 -14.87 -30.62
C SER A 21 32.00 -13.74 -29.63
N CYS A 22 31.21 -12.67 -29.73
CA CYS A 22 31.12 -11.68 -28.68
C CYS A 22 30.40 -12.33 -27.49
N LYS A 23 31.13 -12.72 -26.45
CA LYS A 23 30.59 -12.71 -25.09
C LYS A 23 31.04 -11.42 -24.42
N PRO A 24 30.16 -10.42 -24.25
CA PRO A 24 30.20 -9.55 -23.10
C PRO A 24 29.14 -10.06 -22.14
N ASN A 25 29.52 -10.44 -20.92
CA ASN A 25 28.70 -10.42 -19.70
C ASN A 25 29.47 -11.19 -18.64
N ASP A 26 30.59 -10.61 -18.19
CA ASP A 26 31.06 -10.97 -16.87
C ASP A 26 30.00 -10.47 -15.88
N VAL A 27 29.57 -11.37 -14.99
CA VAL A 27 28.60 -11.05 -13.94
C VAL A 27 29.21 -9.96 -13.06
N PRO A 28 28.51 -8.83 -12.80
CA PRO A 28 29.02 -7.77 -11.93
C PRO A 28 29.41 -8.30 -10.54
N GLU A 29 30.45 -7.74 -9.94
CA GLU A 29 30.93 -8.14 -8.61
C GLU A 29 29.79 -8.04 -7.58
N GLY A 30 29.51 -9.15 -6.86
CA GLY A 30 28.37 -9.27 -5.92
C GLY A 30 27.04 -9.74 -6.54
N TYR A 31 27.06 -10.23 -7.77
CA TYR A 31 25.90 -10.81 -8.46
C TYR A 31 26.16 -12.27 -8.87
N ILE A 32 25.09 -13.06 -9.00
CA ILE A 32 25.10 -14.40 -9.59
C ILE A 32 24.21 -14.45 -10.84
N GLU A 33 24.58 -15.26 -11.83
CA GLU A 33 23.77 -15.48 -13.05
C GLU A 33 22.89 -16.73 -12.87
N TYR A 34 21.56 -16.56 -12.92
CA TYR A 34 20.61 -17.66 -12.95
C TYR A 34 19.63 -17.48 -14.12
N GLN A 35 19.54 -18.48 -15.00
CA GLN A 35 18.72 -18.43 -16.22
C GLN A 35 18.95 -17.19 -17.11
N GLY A 36 20.19 -16.70 -17.20
CA GLY A 36 20.55 -15.57 -18.06
C GLY A 36 20.22 -14.18 -17.48
N LYS A 37 19.88 -14.09 -16.19
CA LYS A 37 19.67 -12.84 -15.45
C LYS A 37 20.64 -12.74 -14.28
N ASN A 38 21.14 -11.53 -14.00
CA ASN A 38 22.04 -11.25 -12.88
C ASN A 38 21.21 -10.88 -11.63
N TYR A 39 21.43 -11.60 -10.53
CA TYR A 39 20.80 -11.36 -9.23
C TYR A 39 21.86 -10.89 -8.25
N LYS A 40 21.59 -9.81 -7.50
CA LYS A 40 22.47 -9.37 -6.43
C LYS A 40 22.37 -10.40 -5.30
N GLU A 41 23.47 -10.99 -4.88
CA GLU A 41 23.44 -11.82 -3.67
C GLU A 41 23.04 -10.92 -2.49
N PRO A 42 22.03 -11.29 -1.69
CA PRO A 42 21.76 -10.58 -0.44
C PRO A 42 23.02 -10.66 0.43
N VAL A 43 23.30 -9.58 1.17
CA VAL A 43 24.41 -9.54 2.13
C VAL A 43 24.28 -10.75 3.04
N THR A 44 25.33 -11.56 3.11
CA THR A 44 25.35 -12.77 3.93
C THR A 44 25.15 -12.34 5.38
N ILE A 45 23.96 -12.60 5.94
CA ILE A 45 23.73 -12.42 7.36
C ILE A 45 24.63 -13.44 8.05
N MET A 46 25.59 -12.95 8.83
CA MET A 46 26.52 -13.78 9.59
C MET A 46 25.72 -14.63 10.59
N TYR A 47 25.91 -15.95 10.53
CA TYR A 47 25.14 -16.94 11.28
C TYR A 47 25.64 -17.04 12.72
N ASP A 48 24.80 -16.72 13.70
CA ASP A 48 25.05 -16.92 15.13
C ASP A 48 24.05 -17.97 15.62
N SER A 49 24.39 -19.27 15.53
CA SER A 49 23.48 -20.41 15.74
C SER A 49 23.10 -20.67 17.19
N ASP A 50 23.78 -20.04 18.16
CA ASP A 50 23.49 -20.16 19.59
C ASP A 50 23.04 -18.85 20.28
N GLY A 51 23.09 -17.72 19.56
CA GLY A 51 22.55 -16.43 20.00
C GLY A 51 23.48 -15.68 20.94
N ASP A 52 24.79 -15.93 20.86
CA ASP A 52 25.79 -15.33 21.72
C ASP A 52 26.38 -14.00 21.18
N GLY A 53 25.95 -13.58 19.99
CA GLY A 53 26.41 -12.39 19.27
C GLY A 53 27.70 -12.60 18.48
N ILE A 54 28.17 -13.84 18.32
CA ILE A 54 29.37 -14.24 17.60
C ILE A 54 28.97 -15.10 16.40
N ALA A 55 29.59 -14.83 15.24
CA ALA A 55 29.33 -15.62 14.04
C ALA A 55 30.03 -16.98 14.12
N ASP A 56 29.28 -18.06 13.93
CA ASP A 56 29.78 -19.42 13.92
C ASP A 56 30.67 -19.71 12.70
N SER A 57 31.76 -20.43 12.94
CA SER A 57 32.74 -20.79 11.90
C SER A 57 32.36 -22.00 11.06
N GLU A 58 31.36 -22.79 11.49
CA GLU A 58 30.87 -23.97 10.76
C GLU A 58 29.34 -23.93 10.68
N ILE A 59 28.79 -24.13 9.47
CA ILE A 59 27.35 -24.33 9.27
C ILE A 59 26.99 -25.71 9.81
N GLY A 60 26.74 -25.79 11.12
CA GLY A 60 26.09 -26.95 11.73
C GLY A 60 24.76 -27.19 11.02
N VAL A 61 24.42 -28.46 10.78
CA VAL A 61 23.19 -28.88 10.11
C VAL A 61 22.03 -28.01 10.63
N LEU A 62 21.58 -27.10 9.75
CA LEU A 62 20.42 -26.23 9.97
C LEU A 62 19.32 -27.13 10.51
N GLY A 63 18.77 -26.76 11.67
CA GLY A 63 17.89 -27.59 12.48
C GLY A 63 16.94 -28.39 11.58
N THR A 64 16.75 -29.68 11.91
CA THR A 64 15.77 -30.53 11.22
C THR A 64 14.53 -29.70 10.96
N ASN A 65 14.15 -29.51 9.69
CA ASN A 65 12.91 -28.84 9.33
C ASN A 65 11.87 -29.31 10.35
N LEU A 66 11.37 -28.40 11.17
CA LEU A 66 10.20 -28.69 11.99
C LEU A 66 9.07 -28.80 10.98
N SER A 67 8.97 -29.97 10.34
CA SER A 67 7.90 -30.36 9.45
C SER A 67 6.65 -30.55 10.30
N VAL A 68 6.17 -29.44 10.85
CA VAL A 68 4.84 -29.32 11.39
C VAL A 68 3.95 -29.28 10.16
N SER A 69 3.27 -30.39 9.91
CA SER A 69 2.36 -30.57 8.78
C SER A 69 0.91 -30.39 9.18
N SER A 70 0.66 -29.80 10.35
CA SER A 70 -0.68 -29.58 10.90
C SER A 70 -0.77 -28.26 11.66
N ALA A 71 -1.92 -27.59 11.56
CA ALA A 71 -2.26 -26.41 12.33
C ALA A 71 -2.31 -26.70 13.84
N PRO A 72 -2.32 -25.68 14.72
CA PRO A 72 -2.37 -25.88 16.18
C PRO A 72 -3.57 -26.71 16.67
N ASN A 73 -4.68 -26.73 15.92
CA ASN A 73 -5.86 -27.56 16.20
C ASN A 73 -5.75 -29.00 15.67
N GLY A 74 -4.62 -29.37 15.06
CA GLY A 74 -4.35 -30.71 14.52
C GLY A 74 -4.82 -30.95 13.09
N ALA A 75 -5.46 -29.97 12.43
CA ALA A 75 -5.83 -30.09 11.02
C ALA A 75 -4.58 -30.17 10.12
N PRO A 76 -4.48 -31.12 9.18
CA PRO A 76 -3.34 -31.19 8.28
C PRO A 76 -3.27 -29.95 7.40
N PHE A 77 -2.06 -29.47 7.13
CA PHE A 77 -1.85 -28.36 6.21
C PHE A 77 -2.12 -28.78 4.78
N TYR A 78 -2.83 -27.92 4.05
CA TYR A 78 -3.10 -28.09 2.64
C TYR A 78 -1.80 -28.16 1.82
N LYS A 79 -1.74 -29.18 0.97
CA LYS A 79 -0.70 -29.39 -0.05
C LYS A 79 -1.40 -29.47 -1.38
N ASN A 80 -1.04 -28.59 -2.30
CA ASN A 80 -1.67 -28.61 -3.62
C ASN A 80 -1.23 -29.90 -4.37
N PRO A 81 -2.17 -30.78 -4.76
CA PRO A 81 -1.85 -32.07 -5.39
C PRO A 81 -1.10 -31.97 -6.72
N GLU A 82 -1.21 -30.84 -7.41
CA GLU A 82 -0.48 -30.58 -8.67
C GLU A 82 1.03 -30.36 -8.46
N PHE A 83 1.49 -30.27 -7.20
CA PHE A 83 2.89 -30.05 -6.83
C PHE A 83 3.63 -31.31 -6.40
N ASP A 84 3.09 -32.49 -6.66
CA ASP A 84 3.75 -33.76 -6.36
C ASP A 84 4.60 -34.24 -7.54
N SER A 85 5.90 -33.90 -7.51
CA SER A 85 7.06 -34.67 -8.02
C SER A 85 8.18 -33.80 -8.62
N GLU A 86 9.36 -33.88 -7.99
CA GLU A 86 10.72 -33.62 -8.52
C GLU A 86 11.08 -32.23 -9.09
N ILE A 87 10.15 -31.29 -9.21
CA ILE A 87 10.43 -29.86 -9.45
C ILE A 87 10.00 -29.11 -8.19
N SER A 88 10.79 -29.26 -7.13
CA SER A 88 10.57 -28.62 -5.83
C SER A 88 10.35 -27.12 -6.03
N GLY A 89 9.10 -26.68 -5.85
CA GLY A 89 8.82 -25.27 -5.59
C GLY A 89 9.73 -24.85 -4.44
N LEU A 90 10.60 -23.88 -4.68
CA LEU A 90 11.67 -23.54 -3.74
C LEU A 90 11.11 -22.98 -2.42
N VAL A 91 9.82 -22.67 -2.37
CA VAL A 91 9.02 -22.45 -1.16
C VAL A 91 8.17 -23.69 -0.87
N PRO A 92 8.45 -24.47 0.19
CA PRO A 92 7.66 -25.66 0.53
C PRO A 92 6.20 -25.34 0.87
N GLN A 93 5.27 -26.20 0.44
CA GLN A 93 3.85 -26.17 0.83
C GLN A 93 3.55 -27.25 1.87
N GLY A 94 2.57 -26.95 2.73
CA GLY A 94 2.07 -27.85 3.77
C GLY A 94 3.03 -28.01 4.94
N GLU A 95 3.89 -27.03 5.16
CA GLU A 95 4.90 -27.01 6.21
C GLU A 95 4.98 -25.62 6.84
N ARG A 96 5.27 -25.59 8.15
CA ARG A 96 5.69 -24.38 8.86
C ARG A 96 7.15 -24.10 8.57
N LEU A 97 7.47 -22.92 8.04
CA LEU A 97 8.84 -22.50 7.80
C LEU A 97 9.28 -21.57 8.93
N CYS A 98 10.47 -21.83 9.48
CA CYS A 98 11.15 -20.87 10.35
C CYS A 98 12.24 -20.20 9.54
N TYR A 99 12.55 -18.93 9.81
CA TYR A 99 13.66 -18.27 9.12
C TYR A 99 14.93 -19.13 9.23
N LEU A 100 15.63 -19.38 8.12
CA LEU A 100 16.79 -20.30 8.04
C LEU A 100 16.56 -21.72 8.62
N ASN A 101 15.31 -22.15 8.74
CA ASN A 101 14.88 -23.41 9.37
C ASN A 101 15.30 -23.55 10.85
N LEU A 102 15.36 -22.45 11.61
CA LEU A 102 15.72 -22.46 13.03
C LEU A 102 14.50 -22.21 13.93
N GLU A 103 14.16 -23.16 14.82
CA GLU A 103 12.97 -23.08 15.70
C GLU A 103 12.91 -21.78 16.51
N ARG A 104 14.03 -21.38 17.11
CA ARG A 104 14.15 -20.13 17.88
C ARG A 104 13.74 -18.88 17.08
N TYR A 105 13.88 -18.88 15.76
CA TYR A 105 13.44 -17.77 14.92
C TYR A 105 11.93 -17.78 14.71
N CYS A 106 11.28 -18.96 14.68
CA CYS A 106 9.82 -19.01 14.76
C CYS A 106 9.31 -18.46 16.11
N ASP A 107 9.98 -18.79 17.21
CA ASP A 107 9.57 -18.31 18.54
C ASP A 107 9.76 -16.81 18.72
N THR A 108 10.79 -16.24 18.07
CA THR A 108 11.12 -14.81 18.17
C THR A 108 10.34 -13.98 17.17
N TYR A 109 10.37 -14.35 15.89
CA TYR A 109 9.92 -13.52 14.77
C TYR A 109 8.62 -14.02 14.13
N GLY A 110 8.13 -15.18 14.56
CA GLY A 110 7.00 -15.85 13.93
C GLY A 110 7.41 -16.78 12.79
N SER A 111 6.43 -17.54 12.32
CA SER A 111 6.60 -18.52 11.26
C SER A 111 6.19 -17.97 9.90
N LEU A 112 6.79 -18.52 8.86
CA LEU A 112 6.53 -18.22 7.46
C LEU A 112 5.80 -19.38 6.80
N TYR A 113 4.90 -19.07 5.87
CA TYR A 113 4.06 -20.07 5.22
C TYR A 113 3.83 -19.70 3.76
N ALA A 114 3.73 -20.71 2.90
CA ALA A 114 3.17 -20.54 1.56
C ALA A 114 1.70 -20.07 1.66
N PHE A 115 1.20 -19.40 0.63
CA PHE A 115 -0.14 -18.82 0.64
C PHE A 115 -1.26 -19.86 0.84
N GLU A 116 -1.35 -20.89 0.00
CA GLU A 116 -2.40 -21.91 0.10
C GLU A 116 -2.27 -22.74 1.40
N THR A 117 -1.05 -22.87 1.91
CA THR A 117 -0.78 -23.48 3.23
C THR A 117 -1.37 -22.63 4.34
N SER A 118 -1.21 -21.31 4.28
CA SER A 118 -1.78 -20.36 5.24
C SER A 118 -3.29 -20.41 5.24
N MET A 119 -3.89 -20.36 4.05
CA MET A 119 -5.35 -20.40 3.87
C MET A 119 -5.95 -21.79 4.08
N ASN A 120 -5.09 -22.82 4.17
CA ASN A 120 -5.43 -24.21 4.32
C ASN A 120 -6.45 -24.74 3.28
N THR A 121 -6.38 -24.21 2.05
CA THR A 121 -7.23 -24.59 0.92
C THR A 121 -6.63 -24.14 -0.41
N ASP A 122 -7.25 -24.48 -1.53
CA ASP A 122 -6.80 -24.11 -2.88
C ASP A 122 -7.12 -22.66 -3.27
N PHE A 123 -6.38 -22.13 -4.24
CA PHE A 123 -6.54 -20.76 -4.74
C PHE A 123 -7.95 -20.49 -5.30
N SER A 124 -8.61 -21.49 -5.89
CA SER A 124 -9.95 -21.31 -6.46
C SER A 124 -10.99 -21.03 -5.37
N GLN A 125 -10.92 -21.75 -4.25
CA GLN A 125 -11.80 -21.52 -3.10
C GLN A 125 -11.53 -20.16 -2.45
N ILE A 126 -10.25 -19.77 -2.33
CA ILE A 126 -9.88 -18.46 -1.78
C ILE A 126 -10.36 -17.33 -2.68
N SER A 127 -10.22 -17.50 -4.01
CA SER A 127 -10.71 -16.53 -4.99
C SER A 127 -12.23 -16.37 -4.91
N GLU A 128 -12.99 -17.45 -4.71
CA GLU A 128 -14.44 -17.37 -4.54
C GLU A 128 -14.82 -16.67 -3.22
N ALA A 129 -14.16 -17.00 -2.12
CA ALA A 129 -14.35 -16.30 -0.85
C ALA A 129 -13.97 -14.82 -0.95
N SER A 130 -12.90 -14.49 -1.68
CA SER A 130 -12.43 -13.11 -1.89
C SER A 130 -13.49 -12.25 -2.58
N LYS A 131 -14.29 -12.81 -3.50
CA LYS A 131 -15.42 -12.08 -4.12
C LYS A 131 -16.48 -11.65 -3.11
N THR A 132 -16.60 -12.36 -1.99
CA THR A 132 -17.53 -12.02 -0.90
C THR A 132 -16.92 -11.07 0.13
N GLN A 133 -15.59 -10.98 0.17
CA GLN A 133 -14.83 -10.03 0.98
C GLN A 133 -14.75 -8.65 0.31
N SER A 134 -14.98 -8.61 -1.00
CA SER A 134 -15.24 -7.40 -1.78
C SER A 134 -16.56 -6.76 -1.33
N VAL A 135 -16.47 -5.67 -0.58
CA VAL A 135 -17.65 -5.03 0.05
C VAL A 135 -18.43 -4.11 -0.92
N ASP A 136 -18.66 -4.54 -2.16
CA ASP A 136 -19.36 -3.72 -3.16
C ASP A 136 -20.38 -4.47 -4.02
N GLN A 137 -21.39 -3.72 -4.45
CA GLN A 137 -22.36 -4.05 -5.49
C GLN A 137 -21.71 -4.28 -6.86
N ASN A 138 -20.47 -3.82 -7.07
CA ASN A 138 -19.73 -3.95 -8.33
C ASN A 138 -18.60 -5.02 -8.29
N ASN A 139 -18.47 -5.75 -7.18
CA ASN A 139 -17.66 -6.95 -6.99
C ASN A 139 -16.13 -6.74 -7.21
N ASN A 140 -15.59 -5.58 -6.83
CA ASN A 140 -14.21 -5.14 -7.04
C ASN A 140 -13.25 -5.27 -5.85
N GLY A 141 -13.75 -5.46 -4.61
CA GLY A 141 -12.87 -5.59 -3.44
C GLY A 141 -13.06 -4.56 -2.35
N ILE A 142 -13.81 -3.49 -2.60
CA ILE A 142 -13.80 -2.29 -1.76
C ILE A 142 -15.22 -1.99 -1.28
N VAL A 143 -15.33 -1.37 -0.10
CA VAL A 143 -16.59 -0.96 0.50
C VAL A 143 -17.26 0.14 -0.35
N ASP A 144 -18.53 -0.02 -0.76
CA ASP A 144 -19.32 0.99 -1.52
C ASP A 144 -19.70 2.26 -0.70
N TYR A 145 -18.90 2.62 0.31
CA TYR A 145 -19.13 3.83 1.12
C TYR A 145 -19.13 5.09 0.25
N VAL A 146 -18.46 5.07 -0.90
CA VAL A 146 -18.37 6.20 -1.83
C VAL A 146 -19.76 6.63 -2.29
N GLU A 147 -20.65 5.69 -2.62
CA GLU A 147 -22.04 6.03 -3.00
C GLU A 147 -22.83 6.60 -1.82
N MET A 148 -22.65 6.06 -0.61
CA MET A 148 -23.26 6.64 0.60
C MET A 148 -22.78 8.09 0.83
N ILE A 149 -21.51 8.40 0.55
CA ILE A 149 -20.99 9.76 0.64
C ILE A 149 -21.61 10.65 -0.47
N ARG A 150 -21.68 10.16 -1.70
CA ARG A 150 -22.21 10.89 -2.87
C ARG A 150 -23.69 11.25 -2.71
N GLU A 151 -24.52 10.30 -2.27
CA GLU A 151 -25.97 10.48 -2.19
C GLU A 151 -26.39 11.29 -0.96
N ASP A 152 -25.80 11.01 0.21
CA ASP A 152 -26.35 11.51 1.48
C ASP A 152 -25.52 12.59 2.18
N LYS A 153 -24.25 12.80 1.79
CA LYS A 153 -23.30 13.59 2.59
C LYS A 153 -22.82 14.88 1.95
N ILE A 154 -22.89 15.02 0.62
CA ILE A 154 -22.48 16.25 -0.07
C ILE A 154 -23.22 17.48 0.48
N ASP A 155 -24.55 17.40 0.56
CA ASP A 155 -25.37 18.52 1.06
C ASP A 155 -25.05 18.86 2.52
N VAL A 156 -24.79 17.84 3.35
CA VAL A 156 -24.43 18.01 4.76
C VAL A 156 -23.11 18.75 4.91
N LEU A 157 -22.07 18.31 4.18
CA LEU A 157 -20.75 18.96 4.17
C LEU A 157 -20.85 20.42 3.77
N ILE A 158 -21.65 20.72 2.73
CA ILE A 158 -21.88 22.09 2.31
C ILE A 158 -22.55 22.86 3.44
N GLN A 159 -23.72 22.40 3.92
CA GLN A 159 -24.52 23.11 4.93
C GLN A 159 -23.74 23.44 6.20
N ASN A 160 -22.85 22.56 6.64
CA ASN A 160 -22.07 22.74 7.86
C ASN A 160 -20.96 23.78 7.71
N ASN A 161 -20.44 24.02 6.50
CA ASN A 161 -19.19 24.74 6.30
C ASN A 161 -19.34 26.11 5.62
N TYR A 162 -20.31 26.31 4.72
CA TYR A 162 -20.34 27.52 3.87
C TYR A 162 -20.53 28.84 4.63
N ALA A 163 -21.36 28.85 5.68
CA ALA A 163 -21.75 30.08 6.38
C ALA A 163 -20.59 30.66 7.22
N ALA A 164 -19.86 29.80 7.91
CA ALA A 164 -18.69 30.19 8.69
C ALA A 164 -17.58 30.77 7.78
N ALA A 165 -17.32 30.11 6.64
CA ALA A 165 -16.36 30.59 5.66
C ALA A 165 -16.79 31.93 5.02
N ALA A 166 -18.09 32.12 4.75
CA ALA A 166 -18.59 33.39 4.24
C ALA A 166 -18.39 34.54 5.23
N LEU A 167 -18.61 34.30 6.52
CA LEU A 167 -18.37 35.29 7.57
C LEU A 167 -16.88 35.62 7.70
N TYR A 168 -16.01 34.62 7.60
CA TYR A 168 -14.56 34.80 7.63
C TYR A 168 -14.07 35.61 6.42
N ALA A 169 -14.53 35.27 5.22
CA ALA A 169 -14.24 36.03 4.00
C ALA A 169 -14.71 37.48 4.09
N LYS A 170 -15.93 37.69 4.60
CA LYS A 170 -16.49 39.02 4.83
C LYS A 170 -15.59 39.86 5.73
N GLN A 171 -15.14 39.30 6.84
CA GLN A 171 -14.28 40.00 7.79
C GLN A 171 -12.99 40.47 7.11
N LEU A 172 -12.26 39.55 6.47
CA LEU A 172 -10.97 39.87 5.84
C LEU A 172 -11.11 40.87 4.69
N LEU A 173 -12.15 40.74 3.86
CA LEU A 173 -12.39 41.67 2.74
C LEU A 173 -12.73 43.08 3.24
N GLU A 174 -13.60 43.21 4.25
CA GLU A 174 -13.99 44.52 4.78
C GLU A 174 -12.86 45.21 5.56
N GLU A 175 -12.01 44.45 6.25
CA GLU A 175 -10.81 44.97 6.89
C GLU A 175 -9.83 45.52 5.85
N ALA A 176 -9.62 44.80 4.74
CA ALA A 176 -8.70 45.21 3.68
C ALA A 176 -9.21 46.37 2.80
N ALA A 177 -10.53 46.61 2.74
CA ALA A 177 -11.14 47.61 1.86
C ALA A 177 -11.95 48.69 2.60
N ALA A 178 -11.66 48.96 3.87
CA ALA A 178 -12.44 49.91 4.67
C ALA A 178 -12.61 51.28 3.98
N PRO A 179 -13.82 51.87 3.98
CA PRO A 179 -15.03 51.48 4.71
C PRO A 179 -16.01 50.59 3.91
N LYS A 180 -15.56 49.96 2.82
CA LYS A 180 -16.43 49.16 1.93
C LYS A 180 -17.04 47.98 2.67
N LYS A 181 -18.29 47.66 2.32
CA LYS A 181 -19.08 46.58 2.93
C LYS A 181 -19.57 45.59 1.89
N ILE A 182 -19.70 44.33 2.28
CA ILE A 182 -20.22 43.25 1.45
C ILE A 182 -21.31 42.47 2.19
N SER A 183 -22.35 42.04 1.48
CA SER A 183 -23.40 41.22 2.08
C SER A 183 -22.90 39.81 2.35
N ALA A 184 -23.11 39.29 3.57
CA ALA A 184 -22.80 37.90 3.91
C ALA A 184 -23.57 36.93 3.01
N PHE A 185 -24.83 37.25 2.68
CA PHE A 185 -25.67 36.44 1.80
C PHE A 185 -25.07 36.23 0.40
N VAL A 186 -24.36 37.23 -0.14
CA VAL A 186 -23.73 37.11 -1.46
C VAL A 186 -22.52 36.19 -1.39
N LEU A 187 -21.71 36.29 -0.33
CA LEU A 187 -20.59 35.39 -0.07
C LEU A 187 -21.08 33.95 0.17
N GLU A 188 -22.12 33.77 0.97
CA GLU A 188 -22.74 32.47 1.24
C GLU A 188 -23.19 31.78 -0.04
N ASN A 189 -23.90 32.47 -0.93
CA ASN A 189 -24.34 31.90 -2.21
C ASN A 189 -23.16 31.54 -3.13
N ALA A 190 -22.14 32.40 -3.20
CA ALA A 190 -20.95 32.14 -4.01
C ALA A 190 -20.21 30.88 -3.52
N LEU A 191 -19.98 30.78 -2.21
CA LEU A 191 -19.31 29.63 -1.60
C LEU A 191 -20.14 28.35 -1.71
N LYS A 192 -21.46 28.42 -1.50
CA LYS A 192 -22.34 27.26 -1.63
C LYS A 192 -22.28 26.64 -3.04
N ASN A 193 -22.33 27.47 -4.08
CA ASN A 193 -22.25 27.00 -5.47
C ASN A 193 -20.86 26.44 -5.81
N ALA A 194 -19.80 27.08 -5.31
CA ALA A 194 -18.44 26.61 -5.49
C ALA A 194 -18.23 25.22 -4.86
N LEU A 195 -18.67 25.05 -3.60
CA LEU A 195 -18.56 23.79 -2.88
C LEU A 195 -19.37 22.67 -3.54
N GLN A 196 -20.59 22.94 -4.01
CA GLN A 196 -21.38 21.96 -4.75
C GLN A 196 -20.63 21.43 -5.97
N THR A 197 -20.02 22.33 -6.74
CA THR A 197 -19.30 21.97 -7.96
C THR A 197 -18.04 21.16 -7.62
N ALA A 198 -17.25 21.64 -6.66
CA ALA A 198 -16.01 20.98 -6.24
C ALA A 198 -16.24 19.58 -5.68
N LEU A 199 -17.20 19.43 -4.75
CA LEU A 199 -17.48 18.15 -4.10
C LEU A 199 -18.03 17.12 -5.09
N VAL A 200 -18.93 17.52 -5.99
CA VAL A 200 -19.43 16.61 -7.03
C VAL A 200 -18.31 16.22 -7.99
N SER A 201 -17.44 17.15 -8.40
CA SER A 201 -16.32 16.81 -9.27
C SER A 201 -15.38 15.81 -8.60
N ALA A 202 -14.91 16.14 -7.39
CA ALA A 202 -13.91 15.33 -6.68
C ALA A 202 -14.43 13.94 -6.27
N LEU A 203 -15.67 13.85 -5.79
CA LEU A 203 -16.22 12.57 -5.30
C LEU A 203 -16.58 11.60 -6.42
N TYR A 204 -16.73 12.09 -7.66
CA TYR A 204 -17.01 11.26 -8.84
C TYR A 204 -15.76 10.89 -9.64
N GLU A 205 -14.58 11.35 -9.21
CA GLU A 205 -13.29 11.04 -9.85
C GLU A 205 -12.95 9.53 -9.76
N ASN A 206 -13.22 8.91 -8.62
CA ASN A 206 -12.94 7.50 -8.36
C ASN A 206 -14.17 6.82 -7.74
N ASN A 207 -14.57 5.66 -8.27
CA ASN A 207 -15.69 4.87 -7.73
C ASN A 207 -15.29 3.98 -6.56
N GLU A 208 -14.00 3.77 -6.37
CA GLU A 208 -13.47 2.83 -5.38
C GLU A 208 -13.15 3.52 -4.06
N TYR A 209 -12.80 4.80 -4.08
CA TYR A 209 -12.42 5.52 -2.87
C TYR A 209 -12.60 7.03 -2.99
N VAL A 210 -12.61 7.68 -1.83
CA VAL A 210 -12.60 9.14 -1.73
C VAL A 210 -11.16 9.64 -1.56
N ASP A 211 -10.61 10.28 -2.60
CA ASP A 211 -9.32 10.95 -2.52
C ASP A 211 -9.46 12.32 -1.84
N LEU A 212 -9.13 12.37 -0.55
CA LEU A 212 -9.23 13.61 0.24
C LEU A 212 -8.29 14.71 -0.27
N GLY A 213 -7.18 14.36 -0.93
CA GLY A 213 -6.26 15.33 -1.53
C GLY A 213 -6.87 16.00 -2.75
N ILE A 214 -7.52 15.23 -3.63
CA ILE A 214 -8.27 15.77 -4.76
C ILE A 214 -9.43 16.64 -4.26
N VAL A 215 -10.19 16.17 -3.26
CA VAL A 215 -11.27 16.97 -2.65
C VAL A 215 -10.73 18.30 -2.11
N GLN A 216 -9.61 18.28 -1.39
CA GLN A 216 -8.98 19.50 -0.88
C GLN A 216 -8.62 20.48 -2.01
N GLN A 217 -7.98 19.98 -3.08
CA GLN A 217 -7.55 20.77 -4.21
C GLN A 217 -8.73 21.40 -4.95
N GLU A 218 -9.76 20.62 -5.26
CA GLU A 218 -10.96 21.09 -5.95
C GLU A 218 -11.70 22.16 -5.15
N ILE A 219 -11.82 22.00 -3.82
CA ILE A 219 -12.43 23.02 -2.95
C ILE A 219 -11.61 24.31 -2.97
N ILE A 220 -10.27 24.21 -2.88
CA ILE A 220 -9.38 25.37 -2.92
C ILE A 220 -9.55 26.13 -4.24
N ILE A 221 -9.54 25.43 -5.36
CA ILE A 221 -9.68 26.00 -6.70
C ILE A 221 -11.05 26.69 -6.83
N ALA A 222 -12.15 25.96 -6.63
CA ALA A 222 -13.49 26.48 -6.82
C ALA A 222 -13.80 27.67 -5.88
N THR A 223 -13.37 27.58 -4.62
CA THR A 223 -13.54 28.67 -3.65
C THR A 223 -12.75 29.90 -4.05
N SER A 224 -11.51 29.69 -4.51
CA SER A 224 -10.65 30.80 -4.93
C SER A 224 -11.23 31.53 -6.14
N GLU A 225 -11.72 30.80 -7.13
CA GLU A 225 -12.37 31.36 -8.31
C GLU A 225 -13.64 32.13 -7.95
N ALA A 226 -14.50 31.56 -7.10
CA ALA A 226 -15.74 32.19 -6.67
C ALA A 226 -15.48 33.52 -5.93
N LEU A 227 -14.53 33.53 -4.99
CA LEU A 227 -14.16 34.75 -4.26
C LEU A 227 -13.47 35.78 -5.16
N GLN A 228 -12.63 35.33 -6.10
CA GLN A 228 -11.96 36.21 -7.05
C GLN A 228 -12.96 36.89 -7.99
N GLN A 229 -13.94 36.14 -8.50
CA GLN A 229 -15.02 36.66 -9.34
C GLN A 229 -15.87 37.64 -8.54
N LEU A 230 -16.30 37.25 -7.34
CA LEU A 230 -17.12 38.09 -6.48
C LEU A 230 -16.41 39.42 -6.13
N ALA A 231 -15.10 39.38 -5.85
CA ALA A 231 -14.32 40.57 -5.58
C ALA A 231 -14.24 41.53 -6.79
N GLN A 232 -14.32 41.00 -8.02
CA GLN A 232 -14.40 41.81 -9.24
C GLN A 232 -15.79 42.43 -9.39
N GLU A 233 -16.85 41.62 -9.27
CA GLU A 233 -18.25 42.06 -9.44
C GLU A 233 -18.68 43.09 -8.39
N THR A 234 -18.17 42.96 -7.16
CA THR A 234 -18.43 43.89 -6.06
C THR A 234 -17.44 45.05 -6.01
N ASP A 235 -16.56 45.18 -7.02
CA ASP A 235 -15.50 46.18 -7.12
C ASP A 235 -14.45 46.13 -6.00
N PHE A 236 -14.42 45.14 -5.11
CA PHE A 236 -13.41 45.03 -4.04
C PHE A 236 -11.98 44.95 -4.61
N ALA A 237 -11.81 44.30 -5.76
CA ALA A 237 -10.53 44.21 -6.47
C ALA A 237 -9.93 45.57 -6.88
N LYS A 238 -10.72 46.65 -6.87
CA LYS A 238 -10.23 48.02 -7.11
C LYS A 238 -9.67 48.70 -5.86
N TYR A 239 -10.02 48.22 -4.67
CA TYR A 239 -9.67 48.83 -3.37
C TYR A 239 -8.60 48.03 -2.61
N ILE A 240 -8.41 46.77 -2.95
CA ILE A 240 -7.41 45.88 -2.33
C ILE A 240 -6.28 45.65 -3.33
N ALA A 241 -5.02 45.75 -2.87
CA ALA A 241 -3.87 45.39 -3.68
C ALA A 241 -3.94 43.91 -4.10
N LYS A 242 -3.58 43.59 -5.34
CA LYS A 242 -3.73 42.25 -5.92
C LYS A 242 -3.16 41.14 -5.02
N GLU A 243 -1.94 41.33 -4.50
CA GLU A 243 -1.27 40.35 -3.63
C GLU A 243 -2.03 40.13 -2.32
N ILE A 244 -2.54 41.20 -1.70
CA ILE A 244 -3.34 41.12 -0.47
C ILE A 244 -4.64 40.38 -0.74
N LEU A 245 -5.32 40.68 -1.85
CA LEU A 245 -6.56 40.01 -2.23
C LEU A 245 -6.33 38.52 -2.45
N GLN A 246 -5.26 38.14 -3.16
CA GLN A 246 -4.92 36.73 -3.40
C GLN A 246 -4.61 35.99 -2.10
N ASN A 247 -3.88 36.63 -1.17
CA ASN A 247 -3.61 36.03 0.15
C ASN A 247 -4.89 35.82 0.96
N ILE A 248 -5.81 36.79 0.97
CA ILE A 248 -7.10 36.66 1.64
C ILE A 248 -7.89 35.49 1.05
N ILE A 249 -8.00 35.44 -0.29
CA ILE A 249 -8.74 34.40 -0.99
C ILE A 249 -8.17 33.01 -0.66
N PHE A 250 -6.84 32.85 -0.77
CA PHE A 250 -6.17 31.59 -0.47
C PHE A 250 -6.38 31.16 0.99
N THR A 251 -6.26 32.10 1.93
CA THR A 251 -6.46 31.83 3.37
C THR A 251 -7.88 31.33 3.66
N VAL A 252 -8.89 31.92 3.04
CA VAL A 252 -10.28 31.47 3.21
C VAL A 252 -10.48 30.10 2.58
N ALA A 253 -9.97 29.90 1.36
CA ALA A 253 -10.12 28.66 0.61
C ALA A 253 -9.45 27.48 1.32
N GLU A 254 -8.22 27.66 1.83
CA GLU A 254 -7.48 26.66 2.58
C GLU A 254 -8.17 26.31 3.90
N SER A 255 -8.63 27.30 4.66
CA SER A 255 -9.36 27.08 5.91
C SER A 255 -10.66 26.30 5.68
N LEU A 256 -11.40 26.62 4.62
CA LEU A 256 -12.63 25.93 4.25
C LEU A 256 -12.36 24.50 3.80
N ALA A 257 -11.37 24.29 2.93
CA ALA A 257 -10.98 22.97 2.46
C ALA A 257 -10.55 22.05 3.60
N ASN A 258 -9.73 22.55 4.53
CA ASN A 258 -9.28 21.78 5.70
C ASN A 258 -10.45 21.35 6.60
N SER A 259 -11.45 22.21 6.79
CA SER A 259 -12.63 21.90 7.61
C SER A 259 -13.47 20.79 6.96
N ILE A 260 -13.74 20.92 5.66
CA ILE A 260 -14.52 19.93 4.91
C ILE A 260 -13.80 18.59 4.81
N VAL A 261 -12.48 18.59 4.54
CA VAL A 261 -11.69 17.36 4.43
C VAL A 261 -11.66 16.59 5.76
N ALA A 262 -11.53 17.30 6.89
CA ALA A 262 -11.57 16.67 8.21
C ALA A 262 -12.94 16.00 8.47
N GLU A 263 -14.04 16.70 8.19
CA GLU A 263 -15.39 16.17 8.34
C GLU A 263 -15.66 14.98 7.40
N LEU A 264 -15.23 15.10 6.13
CA LEU A 264 -15.36 14.04 5.14
C LEU A 264 -14.55 12.79 5.53
N ALA A 265 -13.34 12.95 6.08
CA ALA A 265 -12.55 11.82 6.57
C ALA A 265 -13.27 11.03 7.67
N GLU A 266 -13.94 11.72 8.60
CA GLU A 266 -14.75 11.08 9.64
C GLU A 266 -15.98 10.37 9.05
N MET A 267 -16.66 10.99 8.09
CA MET A 267 -17.80 10.38 7.40
C MET A 267 -17.41 9.12 6.62
N VAL A 268 -16.30 9.17 5.88
CA VAL A 268 -15.74 8.03 5.15
C VAL A 268 -15.42 6.89 6.12
N THR A 269 -14.73 7.20 7.22
CA THR A 269 -14.37 6.22 8.25
C THR A 269 -15.61 5.52 8.82
N THR A 270 -16.61 6.31 9.17
CA THR A 270 -17.86 5.82 9.76
C THR A 270 -18.64 4.96 8.79
N ALA A 271 -18.78 5.41 7.53
CA ALA A 271 -19.50 4.68 6.49
C ALA A 271 -18.81 3.35 6.17
N PHE A 272 -17.48 3.36 6.08
CA PHE A 272 -16.69 2.15 5.81
C PHE A 272 -16.93 1.07 6.86
N ILE A 273 -16.80 1.42 8.14
CA ILE A 273 -16.97 0.49 9.27
C ILE A 273 -18.43 0.02 9.37
N ALA A 274 -19.40 0.93 9.19
CA ALA A 274 -20.82 0.59 9.26
C ALA A 274 -21.20 -0.46 8.21
N GLN A 275 -20.75 -0.28 6.97
CA GLN A 275 -21.05 -1.19 5.87
C GLN A 275 -20.37 -2.55 6.06
N TYR A 276 -19.10 -2.58 6.46
CA TYR A 276 -18.42 -3.84 6.76
C TYR A 276 -19.13 -4.61 7.88
N ASN A 277 -19.55 -3.94 8.96
CA ASN A 277 -20.28 -4.58 10.06
C ASN A 277 -21.65 -5.13 9.63
N GLU A 278 -22.38 -4.42 8.77
CA GLU A 278 -23.66 -4.90 8.23
C GLU A 278 -23.49 -6.18 7.41
N LEU A 279 -22.49 -6.23 6.53
CA LEU A 279 -22.21 -7.42 5.72
C LEU A 279 -21.73 -8.61 6.55
N SER A 280 -20.87 -8.35 7.54
CA SER A 280 -20.42 -9.38 8.48
C SER A 280 -21.61 -9.98 9.24
N THR A 281 -22.55 -9.14 9.71
CA THR A 281 -23.74 -9.59 10.45
C THR A 281 -24.76 -10.34 9.58
N THR A 282 -24.89 -9.98 8.30
CA THR A 282 -25.82 -10.63 7.36
C THR A 282 -25.31 -11.96 6.83
N GLY A 283 -24.05 -12.33 7.10
CA GLY A 283 -23.44 -13.59 6.67
C GLY A 283 -23.01 -13.60 5.21
N ASN A 284 -22.88 -12.42 4.59
CA ASN A 284 -22.50 -12.27 3.19
C ASN A 284 -20.98 -12.27 2.97
N ILE A 285 -20.18 -12.25 4.04
CA ILE A 285 -18.71 -12.34 3.98
C ILE A 285 -18.28 -13.76 4.33
N THR A 286 -17.46 -14.36 3.47
CA THR A 286 -16.80 -15.64 3.74
C THR A 286 -15.39 -15.39 4.29
N ASN A 287 -15.25 -15.52 5.61
CA ASN A 287 -13.95 -15.47 6.28
C ASN A 287 -13.18 -16.78 6.09
N ILE A 288 -11.86 -16.69 5.94
CA ILE A 288 -10.97 -17.84 5.82
C ILE A 288 -10.26 -18.07 7.16
N GLN A 289 -10.70 -19.07 7.93
CA GLN A 289 -10.00 -19.48 9.15
C GLN A 289 -8.53 -19.83 8.85
N GLY A 290 -8.31 -20.62 7.80
CA GLY A 290 -6.97 -21.10 7.43
C GLY A 290 -6.29 -21.86 8.57
N ILE A 291 -5.03 -21.52 8.82
CA ILE A 291 -4.23 -22.12 9.91
C ILE A 291 -4.41 -21.40 11.26
N CYS A 292 -5.31 -20.41 11.34
CA CYS A 292 -5.62 -19.71 12.58
C CYS A 292 -6.36 -20.62 13.59
N PRO A 293 -6.22 -20.37 14.90
CA PRO A 293 -6.99 -21.06 15.93
C PRO A 293 -8.50 -20.89 15.73
N ASP A 294 -9.29 -21.79 16.32
CA ASP A 294 -10.76 -21.70 16.27
C ASP A 294 -11.25 -20.37 16.88
N GLY A 295 -12.19 -19.71 16.21
CA GLY A 295 -12.68 -18.37 16.55
C GLY A 295 -11.79 -17.22 16.06
N TYR A 296 -10.84 -17.53 15.17
CA TYR A 296 -9.99 -16.57 14.48
C TYR A 296 -9.91 -16.90 12.99
N HIS A 297 -9.60 -15.88 12.19
CA HIS A 297 -9.40 -16.01 10.75
C HIS A 297 -8.18 -15.22 10.26
N ILE A 298 -7.72 -15.51 9.05
CA ILE A 298 -6.70 -14.69 8.38
C ILE A 298 -7.42 -13.47 7.79
N PRO A 299 -7.03 -12.23 8.14
CA PRO A 299 -7.74 -11.04 7.73
C PRO A 299 -7.68 -10.83 6.22
N SER A 300 -8.82 -10.43 5.67
CA SER A 300 -8.98 -9.89 4.33
C SER A 300 -8.29 -8.53 4.17
N ASP A 301 -8.11 -8.12 2.92
CA ASP A 301 -7.59 -6.79 2.58
C ASP A 301 -8.43 -5.66 3.21
N THR A 302 -9.74 -5.83 3.26
CA THR A 302 -10.67 -4.90 3.89
C THR A 302 -10.47 -4.84 5.41
N GLU A 303 -10.32 -5.98 6.09
CA GLU A 303 -10.09 -6.02 7.54
C GLU A 303 -8.75 -5.40 7.93
N TRP A 304 -7.72 -5.60 7.11
CA TRP A 304 -6.46 -4.88 7.26
C TRP A 304 -6.64 -3.36 7.18
N MET A 305 -7.43 -2.86 6.22
CA MET A 305 -7.71 -1.42 6.12
C MET A 305 -8.45 -0.92 7.37
N ILE A 306 -9.43 -1.67 7.89
CA ILE A 306 -10.13 -1.33 9.14
C ILE A 306 -9.16 -1.26 10.32
N PHE A 307 -8.26 -2.25 10.41
CA PHE A 307 -7.22 -2.26 11.43
C PHE A 307 -6.27 -1.04 11.30
N GLU A 308 -5.79 -0.76 10.10
CA GLU A 308 -4.95 0.41 9.80
C GLU A 308 -5.66 1.74 10.18
N MET A 309 -6.95 1.86 9.87
CA MET A 309 -7.79 3.00 10.28
C MET A 309 -7.92 3.11 11.80
N ALA A 310 -8.12 1.99 12.50
CA ALA A 310 -8.20 1.96 13.96
C ALA A 310 -6.89 2.43 14.61
N LEU A 311 -5.75 2.26 13.92
CA LEU A 311 -4.45 2.82 14.31
C LEU A 311 -4.27 4.30 13.94
N GLY A 312 -5.28 4.92 13.32
CA GLY A 312 -5.30 6.32 12.94
C GLY A 312 -4.86 6.61 11.51
N MET A 313 -4.76 5.59 10.63
CA MET A 313 -4.50 5.83 9.21
C MET A 313 -5.62 6.69 8.60
N SER A 314 -5.24 7.74 7.87
CA SER A 314 -6.20 8.57 7.13
C SER A 314 -6.91 7.74 6.06
N PRO A 315 -8.23 7.94 5.83
CA PRO A 315 -8.95 7.29 4.74
C PRO A 315 -8.32 7.47 3.36
N SER A 316 -7.66 8.60 3.13
CA SER A 316 -6.95 8.88 1.87
C SER A 316 -5.77 7.95 1.62
N ASP A 317 -5.18 7.37 2.67
CA ASP A 317 -4.04 6.46 2.55
C ASP A 317 -4.47 5.00 2.32
N LEU A 318 -5.68 4.63 2.73
CA LEU A 318 -6.14 3.24 2.65
C LEU A 318 -6.09 2.64 1.24
N PRO A 319 -6.61 3.28 0.18
CA PRO A 319 -6.66 2.71 -1.16
C PRO A 319 -5.30 2.74 -1.87
N ARG A 320 -4.39 3.64 -1.42
CA ARG A 320 -3.06 3.77 -2.03
C ARG A 320 -2.36 2.41 -1.95
N SER A 321 -1.76 2.01 -3.07
CA SER A 321 -1.09 0.72 -3.16
C SER A 321 0.01 0.72 -4.21
N GLY A 322 0.87 -0.28 -4.11
CA GLY A 322 2.04 -0.45 -4.96
C GLY A 322 3.33 -0.35 -4.16
N VAL A 323 4.37 -1.01 -4.66
CA VAL A 323 5.68 -1.11 -4.00
C VAL A 323 6.41 0.24 -3.83
N THR A 324 5.95 1.29 -4.52
CA THR A 324 6.50 2.65 -4.41
C THR A 324 5.75 3.52 -3.39
N VAL A 325 4.62 3.05 -2.84
CA VAL A 325 3.82 3.77 -1.85
C VAL A 325 4.31 3.40 -0.46
N THR A 326 5.22 4.22 0.10
CA THR A 326 6.07 3.85 1.25
C THR A 326 5.77 4.65 2.53
N ASP A 327 4.67 5.42 2.52
CA ASP A 327 4.33 6.46 3.49
C ASP A 327 2.89 6.36 4.01
N ARG A 328 2.11 5.32 3.64
CA ARG A 328 0.73 5.13 4.14
C ARG A 328 0.70 5.09 5.66
N GLY A 329 -0.06 6.00 6.27
CA GLY A 329 -0.19 6.09 7.72
C GLY A 329 1.07 6.56 8.46
N ALA A 330 2.06 7.12 7.75
CA ALA A 330 3.28 7.65 8.35
C ALA A 330 2.98 8.78 9.35
N ASP A 331 2.10 9.71 8.99
CA ASP A 331 1.70 10.84 9.85
C ASP A 331 1.05 10.39 11.17
N ALA A 332 0.38 9.24 11.15
CA ALA A 332 -0.26 8.64 12.32
C ALA A 332 0.64 7.64 13.07
N GLY A 333 1.85 7.38 12.56
CA GLY A 333 2.79 6.41 13.14
C GLY A 333 2.27 4.98 13.11
N VAL A 334 1.50 4.59 12.08
CA VAL A 334 0.81 3.29 12.04
C VAL A 334 1.78 2.11 12.21
N VAL A 335 2.91 2.10 11.50
CA VAL A 335 3.92 1.03 11.61
C VAL A 335 4.41 0.87 13.05
N GLN A 336 4.68 1.98 13.74
CA GLN A 336 5.15 1.95 15.13
C GLN A 336 4.09 1.37 16.07
N LYS A 337 2.81 1.69 15.86
CA LYS A 337 1.70 1.11 16.64
C LYS A 337 1.51 -0.37 16.34
N MET A 338 1.59 -0.78 15.07
CA MET A 338 1.58 -2.20 14.70
C MET A 338 2.64 -2.98 15.49
N ILE A 339 3.88 -2.48 15.55
CA ILE A 339 4.97 -3.15 16.26
C ILE A 339 4.76 -3.12 17.78
N SER A 340 4.62 -1.91 18.35
CA SER A 340 4.65 -1.74 19.81
C SER A 340 3.37 -2.12 20.54
N GLU A 341 2.21 -2.04 19.88
CA GLU A 341 0.91 -2.31 20.49
C GLU A 341 0.32 -3.66 20.04
N HIS A 342 0.69 -4.14 18.86
CA HIS A 342 0.13 -5.36 18.26
C HIS A 342 1.16 -6.46 17.95
N GLY A 343 2.43 -6.26 18.33
CA GLY A 343 3.47 -7.28 18.27
C GLY A 343 3.83 -7.71 16.85
N PHE A 344 3.68 -6.82 15.87
CA PHE A 344 4.24 -7.00 14.54
C PHE A 344 5.76 -6.98 14.59
N ASP A 345 6.40 -7.76 13.73
CA ASP A 345 7.85 -7.93 13.72
C ASP A 345 8.41 -7.96 12.30
N TYR A 346 9.70 -7.69 12.16
CA TYR A 346 10.45 -7.78 10.92
C TYR A 346 10.96 -9.21 10.72
N GLY A 347 10.04 -10.16 10.57
CA GLY A 347 10.36 -11.59 10.52
C GLY A 347 10.98 -12.09 9.21
N GLY A 348 11.23 -11.20 8.25
CA GLY A 348 11.72 -11.54 6.93
C GLY A 348 10.70 -12.34 6.11
N TYR A 349 11.17 -12.95 5.03
CA TYR A 349 10.37 -13.80 4.16
C TYR A 349 11.22 -14.83 3.42
N VAL A 350 10.54 -15.82 2.82
CA VAL A 350 11.12 -16.75 1.84
C VAL A 350 10.74 -16.30 0.44
N SER A 351 11.73 -16.01 -0.40
CA SER A 351 11.53 -15.62 -1.80
C SER A 351 11.14 -16.81 -2.67
N ILE A 352 10.70 -16.55 -3.91
CA ILE A 352 10.30 -17.57 -4.90
C ILE A 352 11.38 -18.61 -5.19
N ASN A 353 12.65 -18.25 -4.97
CA ASN A 353 13.80 -19.14 -5.12
C ASN A 353 14.17 -19.92 -3.84
N GLY A 354 13.34 -19.85 -2.78
CA GLY A 354 13.55 -20.55 -1.51
C GLY A 354 14.57 -19.91 -0.58
N THR A 355 15.09 -18.74 -0.95
CA THR A 355 16.05 -18.02 -0.11
C THR A 355 15.33 -17.19 0.94
N TYR A 356 15.87 -17.22 2.17
CA TYR A 356 15.44 -16.37 3.27
C TYR A 356 16.06 -14.97 3.13
N ALA A 357 15.26 -13.92 3.31
CA ALA A 357 15.71 -12.53 3.17
C ALA A 357 15.09 -11.57 4.19
N GLN A 358 15.80 -10.47 4.44
CA GLN A 358 15.33 -9.29 5.19
C GLN A 358 14.87 -9.53 6.63
N LEU A 359 15.41 -10.55 7.32
CA LEU A 359 15.20 -10.68 8.77
C LEU A 359 15.70 -9.43 9.51
N GLY A 360 14.88 -8.89 10.40
CA GLY A 360 15.15 -7.66 11.14
C GLY A 360 14.95 -6.37 10.33
N GLU A 361 14.68 -6.47 9.03
CA GLU A 361 14.51 -5.32 8.13
C GLU A 361 13.07 -5.20 7.60
N ALA A 362 12.44 -6.31 7.23
CA ALA A 362 11.10 -6.33 6.66
C ALA A 362 10.22 -7.40 7.31
N GLY A 363 8.92 -7.12 7.42
CA GLY A 363 7.89 -8.08 7.80
C GLY A 363 6.78 -8.03 6.75
N VAL A 364 6.55 -9.15 6.07
CA VAL A 364 5.51 -9.25 5.02
C VAL A 364 4.43 -10.23 5.46
N TYR A 365 3.17 -9.81 5.30
CA TYR A 365 2.01 -10.48 5.86
C TYR A 365 0.98 -10.80 4.77
N TRP A 366 0.57 -12.06 4.71
CA TRP A 366 -0.55 -12.47 3.85
C TRP A 366 -1.87 -11.84 4.30
N SER A 367 -2.74 -11.53 3.35
CA SER A 367 -4.18 -11.37 3.56
C SER A 367 -4.93 -12.56 2.96
N SER A 368 -6.21 -12.75 3.32
CA SER A 368 -7.08 -13.75 2.69
C SER A 368 -7.73 -13.30 1.38
N THR A 369 -7.30 -12.17 0.81
CA THR A 369 -7.90 -11.60 -0.40
C THR A 369 -7.00 -11.82 -1.60
N ALA A 370 -7.51 -12.60 -2.55
CA ALA A 370 -6.85 -12.96 -3.79
C ALA A 370 -7.71 -12.61 -5.01
N GLY A 371 -7.05 -12.46 -6.15
CA GLY A 371 -7.72 -12.20 -7.43
C GLY A 371 -6.84 -12.54 -8.61
N THR A 372 -7.33 -12.23 -9.81
CA THR A 372 -6.60 -12.42 -11.06
C THR A 372 -6.69 -11.15 -11.88
N ASP A 373 -5.57 -10.68 -12.42
CA ASP A 373 -5.53 -9.56 -13.37
C ASP A 373 -4.66 -9.89 -14.59
N ALA A 374 -4.30 -8.88 -15.39
CA ALA A 374 -3.51 -9.06 -16.61
C ALA A 374 -2.11 -9.66 -16.38
N TYR A 375 -1.58 -9.60 -15.15
CA TYR A 375 -0.27 -10.14 -14.78
C TYR A 375 -0.35 -11.54 -14.18
N GLY A 376 -1.57 -12.04 -13.89
CA GLY A 376 -1.82 -13.36 -13.35
C GLY A 376 -2.56 -13.32 -12.02
N ASP A 377 -2.49 -14.44 -11.30
CA ASP A 377 -3.04 -14.59 -9.96
C ASP A 377 -2.23 -13.77 -8.96
N TYR A 378 -2.92 -13.06 -8.08
CA TYR A 378 -2.31 -12.22 -7.06
C TYR A 378 -3.00 -12.36 -5.71
N VAL A 379 -2.26 -11.99 -4.68
CA VAL A 379 -2.74 -11.87 -3.30
C VAL A 379 -2.39 -10.49 -2.77
N TRP A 380 -3.30 -9.86 -2.04
CA TRP A 380 -2.97 -8.62 -1.34
C TRP A 380 -2.08 -8.90 -0.13
N VAL A 381 -1.00 -8.15 0.02
CA VAL A 381 -0.06 -8.28 1.16
C VAL A 381 0.21 -6.95 1.83
N ARG A 382 0.59 -7.01 3.10
CA ARG A 382 1.09 -5.86 3.87
C ARG A 382 2.58 -6.06 4.10
N GLN A 383 3.37 -5.01 3.92
CA GLN A 383 4.78 -5.00 4.31
C GLN A 383 5.06 -3.82 5.22
N ILE A 384 5.74 -4.10 6.33
CA ILE A 384 6.46 -3.12 7.13
C ILE A 384 7.95 -3.28 6.83
N ASP A 385 8.66 -2.17 6.71
CA ASP A 385 10.09 -2.16 6.39
C ASP A 385 10.76 -1.01 7.14
N THR A 386 11.95 -1.27 7.69
CA THR A 386 12.75 -0.25 8.39
C THR A 386 13.20 0.90 7.47
N SER A 387 13.21 0.69 6.16
CA SER A 387 13.56 1.69 5.15
C SER A 387 12.42 2.66 4.83
N TYR A 388 11.20 2.37 5.30
CA TYR A 388 9.98 3.10 4.97
C TYR A 388 9.28 3.62 6.23
N THR A 389 8.42 4.61 6.06
CA THR A 389 7.72 5.26 7.19
C THR A 389 6.28 4.78 7.35
N GLY A 390 5.71 4.20 6.30
CA GLY A 390 4.35 3.70 6.27
C GLY A 390 4.24 2.21 5.96
N VAL A 391 3.01 1.72 5.94
CA VAL A 391 2.67 0.33 5.61
C VAL A 391 2.49 0.17 4.10
N LEU A 392 3.32 -0.66 3.46
CA LEU A 392 3.16 -0.97 2.05
C LEU A 392 1.96 -1.92 1.88
N ARG A 393 1.10 -1.61 0.93
CA ARG A 393 0.01 -2.48 0.46
C ARG A 393 0.20 -2.71 -1.03
N PHE A 394 0.33 -3.96 -1.46
CA PHE A 394 0.51 -4.25 -2.88
C PHE A 394 0.00 -5.65 -3.25
N LYS A 395 -0.18 -5.85 -4.56
CA LYS A 395 -0.48 -7.16 -5.13
C LYS A 395 0.81 -7.96 -5.27
N HIS A 396 0.84 -9.11 -4.61
CA HIS A 396 1.94 -10.06 -4.67
C HIS A 396 1.58 -11.21 -5.60
N TYR A 397 2.43 -11.45 -6.61
CA TYR A 397 2.21 -12.43 -7.68
C TYR A 397 3.11 -13.66 -7.55
N GLU A 398 4.13 -13.58 -6.70
CA GLU A 398 5.18 -14.58 -6.62
C GLU A 398 4.88 -15.61 -5.53
N LYS A 399 5.40 -16.82 -5.71
CA LYS A 399 5.39 -17.79 -4.62
C LYS A 399 6.36 -17.32 -3.55
N SER A 400 5.91 -17.28 -2.31
CA SER A 400 6.73 -16.81 -1.20
C SER A 400 6.30 -17.48 0.10
N GLY A 401 7.19 -17.49 1.08
CA GLY A 401 6.87 -17.85 2.46
C GLY A 401 6.77 -16.57 3.27
N LEU A 402 5.56 -16.14 3.61
CA LEU A 402 5.31 -14.89 4.34
C LEU A 402 4.66 -15.18 5.69
N SER A 403 4.68 -14.19 6.57
CA SER A 403 4.02 -14.26 7.87
C SER A 403 2.51 -14.16 7.73
N ILE A 404 1.78 -14.58 8.77
CA ILE A 404 0.35 -14.33 8.90
C ILE A 404 0.04 -13.64 10.22
N ARG A 405 -1.12 -12.99 10.29
CA ARG A 405 -1.76 -12.59 11.55
C ARG A 405 -3.17 -13.11 11.55
N CYS A 406 -3.67 -13.46 12.72
CA CYS A 406 -5.02 -13.98 12.90
C CYS A 406 -5.87 -12.94 13.61
N PHE A 407 -7.01 -12.58 13.03
CA PHE A 407 -7.98 -11.66 13.61
C PHE A 407 -9.09 -12.48 14.27
N LYS A 408 -9.67 -11.93 15.33
CA LYS A 408 -10.72 -12.62 16.10
C LYS A 408 -12.08 -12.34 15.45
N ASP A 409 -12.92 -13.37 15.38
CA ASP A 409 -14.30 -13.28 14.89
C ASP A 409 -15.21 -12.42 15.78
#